data_AF-A0A972ZM92-F1
#
_entry.id   AF-A0A972ZM92-F1
#
_cell.length_a   1.000
_cell.length_b   1.000
_cell.length_c   1.000
_cell.angle_alpha   90.00
_cell.angle_beta   90.00
_cell.angle_gamma   90.00
#
_symmetry.space_group_name_H-M   'P 1'
#
loop_
_entity.id
_entity.type
_entity.pdbx_description
1 polymer ?
#
loop_
_entity_poly.entity_id
_entity_poly.type
_entity_poly.pdbx_seq_one_letter_code
_entity_poly.pdbx_strand_id
1 'polypeptide(L)'
;MARRNKNWPKIFILGIGGAIAFVAAVFVYFSTATQMQSSDPAPLVHPKVPNAATLTGARAESIYQAVRGQLRKSYLRADNPITEAYQSWRRYNRTPYRSPNHGERFVNHYANAEAAGYGEFENLSPLPEGATIIKDSFSLTRNGDLRSGPFFMMEKMPAGFPSLAGTWRFMMLRGDGTMVGVTGGVGSDKVLFCAECHHKAGPKHDYLYFMPQDVRVHR
;
A
#
# COMPACT_ATOMS: atom_id res chain seq x y z
N MET A 1 -9.75 -30.18 -51.07
CA MET A 1 -11.01 -29.99 -51.83
C MET A 1 -12.10 -30.82 -51.17
N ALA A 2 -13.04 -30.22 -50.43
CA ALA A 2 -14.26 -30.88 -50.00
C ALA A 2 -15.34 -29.83 -49.70
N ARG A 3 -16.54 -30.11 -50.20
CA ARG A 3 -17.68 -29.21 -50.39
C ARG A 3 -18.55 -29.07 -49.13
N ARG A 4 -19.24 -27.92 -49.09
CA ARG A 4 -20.40 -27.54 -48.27
C ARG A 4 -21.41 -28.67 -48.09
N ASN A 5 -22.11 -28.68 -46.94
CA ASN A 5 -23.55 -28.94 -46.92
C ASN A 5 -24.27 -28.07 -45.88
N LYS A 6 -25.36 -27.47 -46.36
CA LYS A 6 -26.28 -26.53 -45.73
C LYS A 6 -27.53 -27.34 -45.37
N ASN A 7 -28.08 -27.21 -44.17
CA ASN A 7 -29.45 -27.65 -43.87
C ASN A 7 -30.02 -26.86 -42.70
N TRP A 8 -31.10 -26.11 -42.95
CA TRP A 8 -32.20 -25.88 -42.01
C TRP A 8 -33.37 -25.25 -42.77
N PRO A 9 -34.56 -25.84 -42.67
CA PRO A 9 -35.79 -25.03 -42.63
C PRO A 9 -36.80 -25.67 -41.63
N LYS A 10 -37.91 -25.11 -41.15
CA LYS A 10 -38.85 -24.07 -41.60
C LYS A 10 -39.57 -23.51 -40.35
N ILE A 11 -39.88 -22.23 -40.35
CA ILE A 11 -40.86 -21.60 -39.45
C ILE A 11 -42.19 -21.52 -40.22
N PHE A 12 -43.29 -21.97 -39.61
CA PHE A 12 -44.66 -21.76 -40.08
C PHE A 12 -45.27 -20.57 -39.34
N ILE A 13 -45.91 -19.66 -40.08
CA ILE A 13 -46.79 -18.58 -39.59
C ILE A 13 -48.09 -18.65 -40.39
N LEU A 14 -49.24 -18.56 -39.71
CA LEU A 14 -50.54 -17.97 -40.16
C LEU A 14 -51.60 -18.35 -39.09
N GLY A 15 -52.53 -17.51 -38.62
CA GLY A 15 -52.92 -16.13 -38.90
C GLY A 15 -53.81 -15.58 -37.75
N ILE A 16 -53.75 -14.27 -37.47
CA ILE A 16 -54.79 -13.22 -37.64
C ILE A 16 -56.16 -13.49 -36.98
N GLY A 17 -56.50 -12.66 -35.98
CA GLY A 17 -57.86 -12.43 -35.47
C GLY A 17 -57.85 -11.28 -34.46
N GLY A 18 -58.41 -10.14 -34.84
CA GLY A 18 -58.20 -8.85 -34.18
C GLY A 18 -59.01 -8.60 -32.89
N ALA A 19 -58.46 -7.71 -32.07
CA ALA A 19 -59.19 -6.91 -31.09
C ALA A 19 -58.42 -5.60 -30.89
N ILE A 20 -59.09 -4.48 -31.15
CA ILE A 20 -58.57 -3.12 -30.97
C ILE A 20 -58.52 -2.84 -29.47
N ALA A 21 -57.32 -2.60 -28.94
CA ALA A 21 -57.11 -2.04 -27.61
C ALA A 21 -56.27 -0.77 -27.75
N PHE A 22 -56.88 0.38 -27.41
CA PHE A 22 -56.19 1.64 -27.22
C PHE A 22 -55.22 1.48 -26.03
N VAL A 23 -53.92 1.35 -26.30
CA VAL A 23 -52.89 1.44 -25.27
C VAL A 23 -52.27 2.84 -25.37
N ALA A 24 -52.56 3.67 -24.38
CA ALA A 24 -51.90 4.94 -24.19
C ALA A 24 -50.38 4.70 -23.99
N ALA A 25 -49.56 5.15 -24.94
CA ALA A 25 -48.12 5.10 -24.82
C ALA A 25 -47.65 6.14 -23.78
N VAL A 26 -47.47 5.71 -22.54
CA VAL A 26 -46.73 6.47 -21.54
C VAL A 26 -45.25 6.39 -21.92
N PHE A 27 -44.73 7.44 -22.55
CA PHE A 27 -43.30 7.61 -22.75
C PHE A 27 -42.64 7.90 -21.39
N VAL A 28 -42.13 6.87 -20.73
CA VAL A 28 -41.22 7.02 -19.60
C VAL A 28 -39.86 7.46 -20.17
N TYR A 29 -39.58 8.76 -20.07
CA TYR A 29 -38.23 9.28 -20.29
C TYR A 29 -37.32 8.74 -19.19
N PHE A 30 -36.55 7.69 -19.50
CA PHE A 30 -35.39 7.34 -18.71
C PHE A 30 -34.29 8.37 -19.00
N SER A 31 -34.18 9.38 -18.13
CA SER A 31 -32.99 10.21 -18.06
C SER A 31 -31.82 9.33 -17.64
N THR A 32 -30.98 8.92 -18.60
CA THR A 32 -29.66 8.38 -18.28
C THR A 32 -28.84 9.52 -17.71
N ALA A 33 -28.83 9.65 -16.39
CA ALA A 33 -27.81 10.43 -15.71
C ALA A 33 -26.48 9.73 -15.94
N THR A 34 -25.73 10.20 -16.93
CA THR A 34 -24.34 9.79 -17.17
C THR A 34 -23.55 10.15 -15.92
N GLN A 35 -23.28 9.19 -15.05
CA GLN A 35 -22.30 9.38 -13.98
C GLN A 35 -20.95 9.56 -14.65
N MET A 36 -20.48 10.81 -14.68
CA MET A 36 -19.15 11.16 -15.14
C MET A 36 -18.16 10.62 -14.10
N GLN A 37 -17.65 9.42 -14.35
CA GLN A 37 -16.59 8.82 -13.54
C GLN A 37 -15.32 9.61 -13.82
N SER A 38 -14.87 10.41 -12.84
CA SER A 38 -13.66 11.24 -12.93
C SER A 38 -12.49 10.40 -13.43
N SER A 39 -11.87 10.82 -14.53
CA SER A 39 -10.68 10.20 -15.13
C SER A 39 -9.37 10.61 -14.47
N ASP A 40 -9.43 11.30 -13.33
CA ASP A 40 -8.23 11.71 -12.61
C ASP A 40 -7.48 10.44 -12.16
N PRO A 41 -6.17 10.33 -12.45
CA PRO A 41 -5.38 9.24 -11.92
C PRO A 41 -5.51 9.25 -10.40
N ALA A 42 -5.87 8.10 -9.84
CA ALA A 42 -6.03 7.97 -8.40
C ALA A 42 -4.78 8.54 -7.70
N PRO A 43 -4.94 9.36 -6.64
CA PRO A 43 -3.80 9.88 -5.90
C PRO A 43 -2.88 8.73 -5.53
N LEU A 44 -1.57 8.88 -5.76
CA LEU A 44 -0.58 7.89 -5.39
C LEU A 44 -0.39 7.90 -3.86
N VAL A 45 -1.40 7.40 -3.15
CA VAL A 45 -1.44 7.24 -1.70
C VAL A 45 -1.57 5.76 -1.39
N HIS A 46 -1.13 5.36 -0.20
CA HIS A 46 -1.34 4.00 0.25
C HIS A 46 -2.84 3.70 0.35
N PRO A 47 -3.35 2.63 -0.32
CA PRO A 47 -4.75 2.27 -0.24
C PRO A 47 -5.19 2.04 1.22
N LYS A 48 -6.28 2.69 1.61
CA LYS A 48 -6.82 2.58 2.97
C LYS A 48 -7.36 1.18 3.24
N VAL A 49 -7.13 0.69 4.46
CA VAL A 49 -7.79 -0.52 4.97
C VAL A 49 -9.24 -0.16 5.31
N PRO A 50 -10.25 -0.77 4.64
CA PRO A 50 -11.64 -0.53 4.98
C PRO A 50 -11.95 -1.09 6.38
N ASN A 51 -12.80 -0.38 7.13
CA ASN A 51 -13.25 -0.83 8.45
C ASN A 51 -12.08 -1.13 9.43
N ALA A 52 -10.97 -0.40 9.33
CA ALA A 52 -9.80 -0.62 10.16
C ALA A 52 -10.13 -0.49 11.66
N ALA A 53 -9.61 -1.42 12.46
CA ALA A 53 -9.73 -1.39 13.91
C ALA A 53 -8.91 -0.23 14.50
N THR A 54 -9.38 0.26 15.65
CA THR A 54 -8.63 1.20 16.47
C THR A 54 -8.07 0.43 17.66
N LEU A 55 -6.74 0.33 17.74
CA LEU A 55 -6.02 -0.31 18.84
C LEU A 55 -4.85 0.59 19.24
N THR A 56 -4.44 0.50 20.50
CA THR A 56 -3.27 1.21 21.02
C THR A 56 -2.56 0.37 22.09
N GLY A 57 -1.38 0.83 22.50
CA GLY A 57 -0.69 0.31 23.69
C GLY A 57 -0.45 -1.21 23.67
N ALA A 58 -0.63 -1.82 24.84
CA ALA A 58 -0.33 -3.24 25.05
C ALA A 58 -1.15 -4.18 24.15
N ARG A 59 -2.37 -3.80 23.76
CA ARG A 59 -3.20 -4.64 22.89
C ARG A 59 -2.65 -4.69 21.47
N ALA A 60 -2.26 -3.54 20.91
CA ALA A 60 -1.62 -3.48 19.60
C ALA A 60 -0.29 -4.26 19.60
N GLU A 61 0.49 -4.14 20.68
CA GLU A 61 1.75 -4.86 20.83
C GLU A 61 1.58 -6.37 20.91
N SER A 62 0.62 -6.85 21.71
CA SER A 62 0.32 -8.28 21.82
C SER A 62 -0.03 -8.90 20.47
N ILE A 63 -0.84 -8.22 19.66
CA ILE A 63 -1.19 -8.67 18.31
C ILE A 63 0.04 -8.68 17.41
N TYR A 64 0.87 -7.63 17.48
CA TYR A 64 2.09 -7.57 16.70
C TYR A 64 3.04 -8.73 17.00
N GLN A 65 3.27 -9.04 18.27
CA GLN A 65 4.12 -10.16 18.65
C GLN A 65 3.56 -11.49 18.12
N ALA A 66 2.24 -11.66 18.08
CA ALA A 66 1.61 -12.84 17.49
C ALA A 66 1.81 -12.96 15.96
N VAL A 67 1.89 -11.84 15.22
CA VAL A 67 2.02 -11.86 13.75
C VAL A 67 3.43 -11.62 13.22
N ARG A 68 4.35 -11.11 14.03
CA ARG A 68 5.70 -10.69 13.60
C ARG A 68 6.46 -11.79 12.85
N GLY A 69 6.35 -13.04 13.31
CA GLY A 69 6.95 -14.19 12.64
C GLY A 69 6.33 -14.48 11.27
N GLN A 70 5.01 -14.30 11.13
CA GLN A 70 4.33 -14.46 9.84
C GLN A 70 4.69 -13.34 8.87
N LEU A 71 4.82 -12.09 9.34
CA LEU A 71 5.31 -10.97 8.51
C LEU A 71 6.68 -11.30 7.92
N ARG A 72 7.63 -11.75 8.76
CA ARG A 72 8.97 -12.15 8.31
C ARG A 72 8.90 -13.24 7.25
N LYS A 73 8.14 -14.31 7.49
CA LYS A 73 7.95 -15.42 6.53
C LYS A 73 7.39 -14.94 5.18
N SER A 74 6.47 -13.99 5.19
CA SER A 74 5.96 -13.40 3.95
C SER A 74 7.05 -12.61 3.22
N TYR A 75 7.73 -11.69 3.90
CA TYR A 75 8.71 -10.81 3.25
C TYR A 75 9.96 -11.53 2.74
N LEU A 76 10.37 -12.62 3.39
CA LEU A 76 11.49 -13.47 2.95
C LEU A 76 11.31 -14.01 1.52
N ARG A 77 10.08 -14.07 1.00
CA ARG A 77 9.83 -14.49 -0.39
C ARG A 77 10.38 -13.53 -1.44
N ALA A 78 10.75 -12.31 -1.03
CA ALA A 78 11.42 -11.35 -1.91
C ALA A 78 12.90 -11.69 -2.15
N ASP A 79 13.45 -12.68 -1.44
CA ASP A 79 14.87 -13.10 -1.53
C ASP A 79 15.84 -11.92 -1.40
N ASN A 80 15.59 -11.08 -0.38
CA ASN A 80 16.36 -9.88 -0.13
C ASN A 80 16.95 -9.91 1.30
N PRO A 81 18.28 -9.77 1.48
CA PRO A 81 18.93 -9.89 2.78
C PRO A 81 18.41 -8.90 3.84
N ILE A 82 17.90 -7.74 3.42
CA ILE A 82 17.27 -6.78 4.33
C ILE A 82 16.00 -7.39 4.96
N THR A 83 15.20 -8.13 4.19
CA THR A 83 13.97 -8.77 4.70
C THR A 83 14.26 -9.88 5.70
N GLU A 84 15.45 -10.50 5.61
CA GLU A 84 15.91 -11.50 6.56
C GLU A 84 16.38 -10.87 7.88
N ALA A 85 17.11 -9.77 7.79
CA ALA A 85 17.81 -9.14 8.90
C ALA A 85 16.97 -8.13 9.70
N TYR A 86 16.04 -7.40 9.09
CA TYR A 86 15.51 -6.17 9.70
C TYR A 86 14.89 -6.34 11.09
N GLN A 87 14.31 -7.51 11.39
CA GLN A 87 13.71 -7.76 12.69
C GLN A 87 14.75 -7.93 13.81
N SER A 88 16.02 -8.15 13.52
CA SER A 88 17.09 -8.11 14.53
C SER A 88 17.55 -6.69 14.85
N TRP A 89 17.20 -5.71 14.01
CA TRP A 89 17.58 -4.31 14.20
C TRP A 89 16.78 -3.65 15.31
N ARG A 90 17.22 -2.46 15.72
CA ARG A 90 16.52 -1.70 16.75
C ARG A 90 15.15 -1.26 16.24
N ARG A 91 14.11 -1.58 17.01
CA ARG A 91 12.76 -1.01 16.84
C ARG A 91 12.67 0.32 17.58
N TYR A 92 12.15 1.36 16.92
CA TYR A 92 12.08 2.72 17.45
C TYR A 92 10.73 3.10 18.07
N ASN A 93 9.74 2.22 17.97
CA ASN A 93 8.48 2.30 18.71
C ASN A 93 8.27 1.14 19.67
N ARG A 94 7.69 1.44 20.83
CA ARG A 94 7.32 0.48 21.88
C ARG A 94 6.14 -0.39 21.48
N THR A 95 5.17 0.19 20.76
CA THR A 95 3.95 -0.47 20.30
C THR A 95 3.63 -0.03 18.87
N PRO A 96 3.00 -0.87 18.04
CA PRO A 96 2.63 -0.48 16.68
C PRO A 96 1.58 0.63 16.76
N TYR A 97 1.71 1.63 15.89
CA TYR A 97 0.78 2.74 15.83
C TYR A 97 0.00 2.72 14.51
N ARG A 98 -1.26 3.16 14.56
CA ARG A 98 -2.11 3.28 13.38
C ARG A 98 -1.65 4.48 12.57
N SER A 99 -1.25 4.26 11.32
CA SER A 99 -0.71 5.30 10.45
C SER A 99 -1.69 5.64 9.31
N PRO A 100 -2.30 6.84 9.33
CA PRO A 100 -3.12 7.32 8.22
C PRO A 100 -2.34 7.37 6.90
N ASN A 101 -1.07 7.79 6.97
CA ASN A 101 -0.19 7.89 5.81
C ASN A 101 0.04 6.54 5.12
N HIS A 102 0.02 5.42 5.86
CA HIS A 102 0.18 4.07 5.30
C HIS A 102 -1.15 3.32 5.19
N GLY A 103 -2.25 4.06 5.00
CA GLY A 103 -3.58 3.51 4.72
C GLY A 103 -4.24 2.88 5.94
N GLU A 104 -4.10 3.50 7.12
CA GLU A 104 -4.70 3.05 8.38
C GLU A 104 -4.15 1.73 8.94
N ARG A 105 -2.97 1.31 8.46
CA ARG A 105 -2.27 0.12 8.96
C ARG A 105 -1.54 0.41 10.26
N PHE A 106 -1.31 -0.63 11.05
CA PHE A 106 -0.40 -0.59 12.19
C PHE A 106 1.03 -0.74 11.69
N VAL A 107 1.92 0.14 12.13
CA VAL A 107 3.28 0.25 11.62
C VAL A 107 4.30 0.20 12.75
N ASN A 108 5.45 -0.44 12.49
CA ASN A 108 6.63 -0.36 13.33
C ASN A 108 7.84 0.12 12.52
N HIS A 109 8.72 0.89 13.14
CA HIS A 109 9.95 1.32 12.49
C HIS A 109 11.14 0.57 13.09
N TYR A 110 11.95 0.00 12.21
CA TYR A 110 13.22 -0.63 12.49
C TYR A 110 14.31 0.15 11.77
N ALA A 111 15.50 0.26 12.36
CA ALA A 111 16.63 0.88 11.67
C ALA A 111 17.94 0.15 12.01
N ASN A 112 18.80 -0.02 11.01
CA ASN A 112 20.12 -0.63 11.17
C ASN A 112 21.05 0.25 12.03
N ALA A 113 22.26 -0.24 12.28
CA ALA A 113 23.23 0.47 13.13
C ALA A 113 23.64 1.83 12.54
N GLU A 114 23.79 1.91 11.22
CA GLU A 114 24.11 3.14 10.49
C GLU A 114 23.00 4.19 10.65
N ALA A 115 21.76 3.76 10.81
CA ALA A 115 20.61 4.61 11.10
C ALA A 115 20.37 4.86 12.60
N ALA A 116 21.37 4.66 13.48
CA ALA A 116 21.20 4.83 14.93
C ALA A 116 20.70 6.22 15.33
N GLY A 117 21.05 7.27 14.56
CA GLY A 117 20.60 8.65 14.71
C GLY A 117 19.09 8.84 14.47
N TYR A 118 18.39 7.87 13.88
CA TYR A 118 16.94 7.95 13.64
C TYR A 118 16.11 8.16 14.93
N GLY A 119 16.66 7.75 16.08
CA GLY A 119 16.04 7.96 17.40
C GLY A 119 16.21 9.35 17.98
N GLU A 120 16.91 10.25 17.29
CA GLU A 120 16.95 11.69 17.63
C GLU A 120 15.73 12.42 17.07
N PHE A 121 14.91 11.73 16.27
CA PHE A 121 13.66 12.21 15.70
C PHE A 121 13.84 13.56 15.01
N GLU A 122 13.03 14.57 15.31
CA GLU A 122 13.10 15.88 14.68
C GLU A 122 14.44 16.62 14.90
N ASN A 123 15.26 16.17 15.86
CA ASN A 123 16.58 16.74 16.15
C ASN A 123 17.73 16.02 15.45
N LEU A 124 17.45 15.01 14.62
CA LEU A 124 18.50 14.24 13.96
C LEU A 124 19.38 15.12 13.06
N SER A 125 20.65 14.76 12.98
CA SER A 125 21.48 15.14 11.83
C SER A 125 21.18 14.21 10.63
N PRO A 126 21.44 14.64 9.39
CA PRO A 126 21.28 13.78 8.21
C PRO A 126 21.97 12.43 8.41
N LEU A 127 21.27 11.34 8.06
CA LEU A 127 21.80 10.00 8.26
C LEU A 127 22.89 9.69 7.23
N PRO A 128 23.91 8.90 7.60
CA PRO A 128 25.00 8.53 6.69
C PRO A 128 24.52 7.58 5.60
N GLU A 129 25.32 7.45 4.54
CA GLU A 129 25.15 6.40 3.53
C GLU A 129 25.05 5.01 4.20
N GLY A 130 24.20 4.14 3.65
CA GLY A 130 23.92 2.81 4.18
C GLY A 130 22.91 2.79 5.34
N ALA A 131 22.53 3.95 5.88
CA ALA A 131 21.43 4.03 6.84
C ALA A 131 20.14 3.50 6.22
N THR A 132 19.56 2.47 6.83
CA THR A 132 18.37 1.78 6.35
C THR A 132 17.28 1.80 7.41
N ILE A 133 16.10 2.28 7.03
CA ILE A 133 14.90 2.33 7.86
C ILE A 133 13.84 1.45 7.21
N ILE A 134 13.31 0.51 7.98
CA ILE A 134 12.23 -0.38 7.59
C ILE A 134 10.97 -0.02 8.35
N LYS A 135 9.86 -0.03 7.62
CA LYS A 135 8.53 -0.04 8.20
C LYS A 135 7.85 -1.36 7.85
N ASP A 136 7.70 -2.23 8.85
CA ASP A 136 6.77 -3.35 8.69
C ASP A 136 5.36 -2.92 9.11
N SER A 137 4.37 -3.58 8.55
CA SER A 137 2.99 -3.26 8.86
C SER A 137 2.07 -4.47 8.89
N PHE A 138 0.95 -4.31 9.57
CA PHE A 138 -0.18 -5.23 9.52
C PHE A 138 -1.49 -4.44 9.57
N SER A 139 -2.58 -5.09 9.17
CA SER A 139 -3.92 -4.52 9.28
C SER A 139 -4.81 -5.42 10.11
N LEU A 140 -5.69 -4.81 10.89
CA LEU A 140 -6.78 -5.48 11.57
C LEU A 140 -8.08 -4.73 11.24
N THR A 141 -9.13 -5.44 10.83
CA THR A 141 -10.46 -4.85 10.67
C THR A 141 -11.25 -4.94 11.97
N ARG A 142 -12.32 -4.14 12.14
CA ARG A 142 -13.22 -4.25 13.30
C ARG A 142 -13.92 -5.61 13.41
N ASN A 143 -13.96 -6.37 12.32
CA ASN A 143 -14.51 -7.73 12.30
C ASN A 143 -13.48 -8.79 12.69
N GLY A 144 -12.23 -8.39 12.98
CA GLY A 144 -11.17 -9.29 13.42
C GLY A 144 -10.26 -9.80 12.30
N ASP A 145 -10.41 -9.33 11.05
CA ASP A 145 -9.57 -9.80 9.94
C ASP A 145 -8.17 -9.25 10.08
N LEU A 146 -7.23 -10.14 10.40
CA LEU A 146 -5.82 -9.84 10.55
C LEU A 146 -5.07 -10.20 9.27
N ARG A 147 -4.32 -9.25 8.72
CA ARG A 147 -3.55 -9.46 7.48
C ARG A 147 -2.16 -8.85 7.59
N SER A 148 -1.19 -9.52 6.98
CA SER A 148 0.12 -8.96 6.71
C SER A 148 -0.02 -7.70 5.86
N GLY A 149 0.58 -6.61 6.31
CA GLY A 149 0.61 -5.35 5.58
C GLY A 149 1.84 -5.28 4.68
N PRO A 150 1.97 -4.22 3.88
CA PRO A 150 3.17 -4.00 3.09
C PRO A 150 4.42 -3.80 3.96
N PHE A 151 5.57 -4.12 3.38
CA PHE A 151 6.90 -3.77 3.87
C PHE A 151 7.38 -2.53 3.11
N PHE A 152 7.90 -1.54 3.83
CA PHE A 152 8.47 -0.34 3.24
C PHE A 152 9.92 -0.19 3.69
N MET A 153 10.81 0.13 2.77
CA MET A 153 12.22 0.38 3.06
C MET A 153 12.62 1.74 2.52
N MET A 154 13.44 2.42 3.30
CA MET A 154 14.19 3.60 2.91
C MET A 154 15.67 3.33 3.17
N GLU A 155 16.52 3.54 2.18
CA GLU A 155 17.97 3.40 2.33
C GLU A 155 18.68 4.65 1.83
N LYS A 156 19.63 5.16 2.61
CA LYS A 156 20.44 6.31 2.27
C LYS A 156 21.53 5.88 1.29
N MET A 157 21.39 6.30 0.04
CA MET A 157 22.33 5.99 -1.03
C MET A 157 23.48 7.01 -1.09
N PRO A 158 24.56 6.70 -1.83
CA PRO A 158 25.62 7.66 -2.11
C PRO A 158 25.12 8.97 -2.74
N ALA A 159 25.95 10.00 -2.64
CA ALA A 159 25.72 11.27 -3.32
C ALA A 159 25.52 11.07 -4.84
N GLY A 160 24.56 11.81 -5.41
CA GLY A 160 24.19 11.69 -6.83
C GLY A 160 23.11 10.65 -7.11
N PHE A 161 22.62 9.89 -6.11
CA PHE A 161 21.48 9.00 -6.31
C PHE A 161 20.21 9.79 -6.70
N PRO A 162 19.51 9.41 -7.79
CA PRO A 162 18.42 10.20 -8.34
C PRO A 162 17.10 9.96 -7.58
N SER A 163 16.90 10.68 -6.48
CA SER A 163 15.63 10.66 -5.72
C SER A 163 15.16 12.07 -5.40
N LEU A 164 13.83 12.28 -5.43
CA LEU A 164 13.23 13.55 -5.02
C LEU A 164 13.39 13.81 -3.51
N ALA A 165 13.59 12.74 -2.73
CA ALA A 165 13.85 12.81 -1.30
C ALA A 165 15.36 12.74 -1.03
N GLY A 166 16.17 13.58 -1.67
CA GLY A 166 17.63 13.57 -1.52
C GLY A 166 18.25 12.29 -2.06
N THR A 167 19.00 11.56 -1.24
CA THR A 167 19.61 10.28 -1.65
C THR A 167 18.85 9.05 -1.12
N TRP A 168 17.58 9.20 -0.71
CA TRP A 168 16.80 8.06 -0.22
C TRP A 168 16.27 7.19 -1.36
N ARG A 169 16.67 5.91 -1.38
CA ARG A 169 16.05 4.84 -2.17
C ARG A 169 14.85 4.28 -1.43
N PHE A 170 13.75 4.07 -2.13
CA PHE A 170 12.54 3.45 -1.60
C PHE A 170 12.35 2.06 -2.18
N MET A 171 11.91 1.11 -1.36
CA MET A 171 11.42 -0.19 -1.82
C MET A 171 10.11 -0.52 -1.11
N MET A 172 9.19 -1.18 -1.81
CA MET A 172 7.94 -1.67 -1.25
C MET A 172 7.70 -3.13 -1.64
N LEU A 173 7.29 -3.94 -0.66
CA LEU A 173 6.72 -5.28 -0.89
C LEU A 173 5.26 -5.28 -0.47
N ARG A 174 4.46 -6.12 -1.12
CA ARG A 174 3.12 -6.49 -0.63
C ARG A 174 3.23 -7.33 0.65
N GLY A 175 2.10 -7.51 1.33
CA GLY A 175 2.04 -8.32 2.56
C GLY A 175 2.32 -9.81 2.37
N ASP A 176 2.32 -10.29 1.12
CA ASP A 176 2.75 -11.64 0.74
C ASP A 176 4.24 -11.72 0.35
N GLY A 177 4.97 -10.61 0.39
CA GLY A 177 6.39 -10.52 0.00
C GLY A 177 6.62 -10.14 -1.47
N THR A 178 5.58 -10.04 -2.30
CA THR A 178 5.74 -9.70 -3.72
C THR A 178 6.27 -8.27 -3.88
N MET A 179 7.35 -8.10 -4.65
CA MET A 179 7.91 -6.79 -4.99
C MET A 179 6.86 -5.90 -5.67
N VAL A 180 6.68 -4.68 -5.13
CA VAL A 180 5.92 -3.62 -5.80
C VAL A 180 6.87 -2.80 -6.66
N GLY A 181 7.99 -2.37 -6.06
CA GLY A 181 9.08 -1.75 -6.79
C GLY A 181 10.20 -1.22 -5.90
N VAL A 182 11.25 -0.73 -6.54
CA VAL A 182 12.41 -0.10 -5.92
C VAL A 182 12.88 1.10 -6.76
N THR A 183 13.26 2.21 -6.13
CA THR A 183 13.75 3.40 -6.84
C THR A 183 14.96 3.06 -7.71
N GLY A 184 14.90 3.41 -8.99
CA GLY A 184 15.97 3.12 -9.96
C GLY A 184 16.04 1.67 -10.42
N GLY A 185 15.05 0.82 -10.06
CA GLY A 185 14.98 -0.58 -10.48
C GLY A 185 13.58 -1.01 -10.90
N VAL A 186 13.28 -2.30 -10.68
CA VAL A 186 11.99 -2.90 -11.03
C VAL A 186 10.85 -2.12 -10.38
N GLY A 187 9.83 -1.75 -11.16
CA GLY A 187 8.65 -1.04 -10.65
C GLY A 187 8.95 0.34 -10.03
N SER A 188 10.03 1.02 -10.45
CA SER A 188 10.42 2.33 -9.89
C SER A 188 9.32 3.38 -9.98
N ASP A 189 8.51 3.35 -11.05
CA ASP A 189 7.33 4.21 -11.23
C ASP A 189 6.31 4.03 -10.11
N LYS A 190 6.13 2.79 -9.63
CA LYS A 190 5.17 2.44 -8.57
C LYS A 190 5.61 2.88 -7.18
N VAL A 191 6.87 3.27 -6.99
CA VAL A 191 7.38 3.78 -5.71
C VAL A 191 7.83 5.24 -5.78
N LEU A 192 7.62 5.91 -6.92
CA LEU A 192 7.93 7.33 -7.09
C LEU A 192 7.19 8.20 -6.05
N PHE A 193 5.94 7.86 -5.78
CA PHE A 193 5.12 8.58 -4.80
C PHE A 193 5.67 8.54 -3.38
N CYS A 194 6.48 7.53 -3.04
CA CYS A 194 7.16 7.47 -1.75
C CYS A 194 8.13 8.65 -1.62
N ALA A 195 8.94 8.89 -2.65
CA ALA A 195 9.86 10.02 -2.71
C ALA A 195 9.12 11.36 -2.75
N GLU A 196 8.05 11.48 -3.53
CA GLU A 196 7.23 12.71 -3.60
C GLU A 196 6.59 13.07 -2.26
N CYS A 197 6.10 12.07 -1.53
CA CYS A 197 5.54 12.29 -0.19
C CYS A 197 6.64 12.69 0.79
N HIS A 198 7.76 11.96 0.81
CA HIS A 198 8.89 12.24 1.70
C HIS A 198 9.63 13.55 1.38
N HIS A 199 9.60 14.00 0.13
CA HIS A 199 10.10 15.32 -0.27
C HIS A 199 9.47 16.44 0.56
N LYS A 200 8.20 16.30 0.94
CA LYS A 200 7.47 17.29 1.74
C LYS A 200 7.96 17.42 3.19
N ALA A 201 8.62 16.40 3.73
CA ALA A 201 9.31 16.53 5.03
C ALA A 201 10.54 17.46 4.91
N GLY A 202 11.14 17.53 3.72
CA GLY A 202 12.22 18.44 3.39
C GLY A 202 13.58 18.04 3.99
N PRO A 203 14.67 18.69 3.52
CA PRO A 203 16.04 18.35 3.90
C PRO A 203 16.34 18.62 5.39
N LYS A 204 15.61 19.55 6.04
CA LYS A 204 15.75 19.83 7.48
C LYS A 204 15.47 18.60 8.35
N HIS A 205 14.58 17.72 7.91
CA HIS A 205 14.24 16.47 8.59
C HIS A 205 14.85 15.25 7.89
N ASP A 206 15.86 15.48 7.05
CA ASP A 206 16.45 14.47 6.17
C ASP A 206 15.41 13.69 5.35
N TYR A 207 14.32 14.36 4.95
CA TYR A 207 13.18 13.75 4.25
C TYR A 207 12.46 12.63 5.03
N LEU A 208 12.60 12.58 6.36
CA LEU A 208 12.02 11.53 7.19
C LEU A 208 10.75 12.00 7.91
N TYR A 209 9.81 11.05 8.04
CA TYR A 209 8.69 11.16 8.96
C TYR A 209 8.92 10.23 10.15
N PHE A 210 8.59 10.72 11.34
CA PHE A 210 8.72 9.99 12.60
C PHE A 210 7.37 9.51 13.11
N MET A 211 7.40 8.54 14.01
CA MET A 211 6.21 8.03 14.68
C MET A 211 5.67 9.01 15.74
N PRO A 212 4.41 8.86 16.17
CA PRO A 212 3.84 9.62 17.28
C PRO A 212 4.71 9.57 18.53
N GLN A 213 4.80 10.68 19.27
CA GLN A 213 5.70 10.80 20.43
C GLN A 213 5.42 9.77 21.52
N ASP A 214 4.15 9.47 21.77
CA ASP A 214 3.70 8.54 22.81
C ASP A 214 4.16 7.09 22.58
N VAL A 215 4.49 6.71 21.34
CA VAL A 215 4.98 5.35 21.05
C VAL A 215 6.50 5.25 20.91
N ARG A 216 7.23 6.37 20.89
CA ARG A 216 8.68 6.40 20.67
C ARG A 216 9.45 5.67 21.78
N VAL A 217 10.57 5.08 21.38
CA VAL A 217 11.64 4.62 22.28
C VAL A 217 12.70 5.71 22.30
N HIS A 218 12.79 6.44 23.40
CA HIS A 218 13.93 7.33 23.66
C HIS A 218 15.15 6.49 24.02
N ARG A 219 16.36 6.98 23.71
CA ARG A 219 17.59 6.39 24.25
C ARG A 219 17.61 6.56 25.76
#